data_AF-A0A832FX75-F1
#
_entry.id   AF-A0A832FX75-F1
#
_cell.length_a   1.000
_cell.length_b   1.000
_cell.length_c   1.000
_cell.angle_alpha   90.00
_cell.angle_beta   90.00
_cell.angle_gamma   90.00
#
_symmetry.space_group_name_H-M   'P 1'
#
loop_
_entity.id
_entity.type
_entity.pdbx_description
1 polymer ?
#
loop_
_entity_poly.entity_id
_entity_poly.type
_entity_poly.pdbx_seq_one_letter_code
_entity_poly.pdbx_strand_id
1 'polypeptide(L)'
;MNSNAARWTDLQLLDEVCARYLSYLKSTFVFRDAELRELFAQELEGGRLINGPFVECTPVYERRTTAESLLSELLGQEIEPAFLAALGANRLLYVHQEMAMRRLAAGRNVVVATGTGSGKTEAFLLPILAALFRESLAGPRPPGVRALILYPMNALANDQRRRLGEIARTLREQGSAFSFTFGRYTGQTPEDETDAGRKARQQLADRKAGELVLRSEMRQQPPDILLTNYSMLEYLLLRPDDSPL
;
A
#
# COMPACT_ATOMS: atom_id res chain seq x y z
N MET A 1 22.43 -33.74 10.81
CA MET A 1 22.45 -33.28 12.22
C MET A 1 21.80 -31.91 12.25
N ASN A 2 20.48 -31.87 12.41
CA ASN A 2 19.70 -30.62 12.39
C ASN A 2 19.72 -30.00 13.79
N SER A 3 20.30 -28.80 13.90
CA SER A 3 20.25 -27.98 15.09
C SER A 3 18.81 -27.53 15.33
N ASN A 4 18.32 -27.86 16.52
CA ASN A 4 17.03 -27.49 17.03
C ASN A 4 17.08 -25.99 17.37
N ALA A 5 16.66 -25.12 16.44
CA ALA A 5 16.49 -23.71 16.72
C ALA A 5 15.33 -23.56 17.72
N ALA A 6 15.66 -23.35 18.99
CA ALA A 6 14.67 -23.13 20.04
C ALA A 6 13.78 -21.93 19.65
N ARG A 7 12.49 -22.18 19.43
CA ARG A 7 11.50 -21.10 19.28
C ARG A 7 11.42 -20.36 20.61
N TRP A 8 11.89 -19.12 20.62
CA TRP A 8 11.71 -18.24 21.77
C TRP A 8 10.25 -17.87 21.91
N THR A 9 9.78 -17.72 23.16
CA THR A 9 8.52 -17.05 23.44
C THR A 9 8.65 -15.54 23.22
N ASP A 10 7.54 -14.83 23.03
CA ASP A 10 7.57 -13.36 22.81
C ASP A 10 8.25 -12.61 23.96
N LEU A 11 8.11 -13.10 25.21
CA LEU A 11 8.78 -12.56 26.38
C LEU A 11 10.29 -12.84 26.37
N GLN A 12 10.71 -14.05 25.96
CA GLN A 12 12.14 -14.38 25.83
C GLN A 12 12.81 -13.55 24.73
N LEU A 13 12.10 -13.29 23.62
CA LEU A 13 12.59 -12.42 22.57
C LEU A 13 12.72 -10.98 23.04
N LEU A 14 11.75 -10.49 23.81
CA LEU A 14 11.83 -9.16 24.41
C LEU A 14 13.06 -9.05 25.31
N ASP A 15 13.26 -9.99 26.22
CA ASP A 15 14.41 -10.00 27.13
C ASP A 15 15.73 -9.98 26.38
N GLU A 16 15.87 -10.76 25.31
CA GLU A 16 17.07 -10.76 24.47
C GLU A 16 17.26 -9.42 23.74
N VAL A 17 16.21 -8.88 23.12
CA VAL A 17 16.29 -7.60 22.39
C VAL A 17 16.71 -6.48 23.34
N CYS A 18 16.14 -6.46 24.54
CA CYS A 18 16.50 -5.54 25.61
C CYS A 18 17.97 -5.70 26.01
N ALA A 19 18.42 -6.93 26.29
CA ALA A 19 19.81 -7.21 26.67
C ALA A 19 20.81 -6.79 25.58
N ARG A 20 20.50 -7.10 24.31
CA ARG A 20 21.32 -6.71 23.16
C ARG A 20 21.36 -5.19 22.98
N TYR A 21 20.24 -4.50 23.15
CA TYR A 21 20.17 -3.05 23.05
C TYR A 21 20.99 -2.37 24.15
N LEU A 22 20.87 -2.83 25.40
CA LEU A 22 21.68 -2.32 26.51
C LEU A 22 23.18 -2.58 26.30
N SER A 23 23.56 -3.78 25.83
CA SER A 23 24.94 -4.12 25.49
C SER A 23 25.51 -3.24 24.36
N TYR A 24 24.69 -2.95 23.35
CA TYR A 24 25.05 -2.02 22.28
C TYR A 24 25.29 -0.60 22.81
N LEU A 25 24.42 -0.07 23.67
CA LEU A 25 24.61 1.25 24.26
C LEU A 25 25.87 1.33 25.13
N LYS A 26 26.13 0.30 25.95
CA LYS A 26 27.35 0.18 26.77
C LYS A 26 28.63 0.16 25.93
N SER A 27 28.61 -0.50 24.77
CA SER A 27 29.78 -0.57 23.89
C SER A 27 29.94 0.65 22.97
N THR A 28 28.86 1.35 22.65
CA THR A 28 28.88 2.56 21.81
C THR A 28 29.37 3.79 22.57
N PHE A 29 28.97 3.95 23.84
CA PHE A 29 29.33 5.10 24.65
C PHE A 29 30.42 4.74 25.67
N VAL A 30 31.67 5.08 25.35
CA VAL A 30 32.84 4.81 26.20
C VAL A 30 33.29 6.10 26.89
N PHE A 31 33.22 6.12 28.23
CA PHE A 31 33.64 7.27 29.05
C PHE A 31 35.03 7.05 29.65
N ARG A 32 35.94 8.02 29.50
CA ARG A 32 37.28 7.96 30.11
C ARG A 32 37.23 8.16 31.62
N ASP A 33 36.35 9.04 32.08
CA ASP A 33 36.05 9.27 33.48
C ASP A 33 35.38 8.03 34.10
N ALA A 34 35.83 7.65 35.30
CA ALA A 34 35.35 6.45 35.98
C ALA A 34 33.95 6.66 36.60
N GLU A 35 33.71 7.84 37.17
CA GLU A 35 32.45 8.18 37.84
C GLU A 35 31.31 8.27 36.82
N LEU A 36 31.55 8.93 35.68
CA LEU A 36 30.55 9.00 34.60
C LEU A 36 30.22 7.63 33.99
N ARG A 37 31.22 6.73 33.90
CA ARG A 37 31.01 5.38 33.38
C ARG A 37 30.14 4.54 34.31
N GLU A 38 30.36 4.70 35.61
CA GLU A 38 29.59 4.01 36.64
C GLU A 38 28.15 4.53 36.70
N LEU A 39 27.96 5.85 36.70
CA LEU A 39 26.64 6.48 36.64
C LEU A 39 25.87 6.07 35.37
N PHE A 40 26.54 6.03 34.20
CA PHE A 40 25.92 5.61 32.95
C PHE A 40 25.46 4.14 33.00
N ALA A 41 26.29 3.23 33.53
CA ALA A 41 25.92 1.83 33.68
C ALA A 41 24.73 1.65 34.64
N GLN A 42 24.70 2.38 35.75
CA GLN A 42 23.60 2.37 36.71
C GLN A 42 22.29 2.89 36.09
N GLU A 43 22.34 3.97 35.31
CA GLU A 43 21.15 4.49 34.61
C GLU A 43 20.61 3.53 33.55
N LEU A 44 21.49 2.84 32.82
CA LEU A 44 21.11 1.83 31.83
C LEU A 44 20.44 0.60 32.47
N GLU A 45 20.95 0.15 33.62
CA GLU A 45 20.41 -0.99 34.36
C GLU A 45 19.14 -0.65 35.16
N GLY A 46 18.92 0.64 35.44
CA GLY A 46 17.75 1.14 36.16
C GLY A 46 16.41 0.97 35.43
N GLY A 47 16.37 0.32 34.26
CA GLY A 47 15.15 -0.07 33.54
C GLY A 47 14.35 1.08 32.91
N ARG A 48 14.78 2.34 33.10
CA ARG A 48 14.06 3.54 32.62
C ARG A 48 14.07 3.73 31.11
N LEU A 49 14.94 3.02 30.39
CA LEU A 49 15.11 3.15 28.93
C LEU A 49 14.18 2.23 28.14
N ILE A 50 13.55 1.27 28.80
CA ILE A 50 12.75 0.23 28.16
C ILE A 50 11.38 0.24 28.82
N ASN A 51 10.39 0.72 28.08
CA ASN A 51 9.00 0.43 28.45
C ASN A 51 8.74 -1.04 28.14
N GLY A 52 8.11 -1.76 29.07
CA GLY A 52 7.71 -3.15 28.89
C GLY A 52 6.83 -3.36 27.65
N PRO A 53 6.43 -4.62 27.36
CA PRO A 53 5.70 -4.91 26.12
C PRO A 53 4.40 -4.09 26.07
N PHE A 54 4.23 -3.32 24.99
CA PHE A 54 2.99 -2.62 24.74
C PHE A 54 1.98 -3.61 24.16
N VAL A 55 1.04 -4.04 25.00
CA VAL A 55 -0.05 -4.94 24.58
C VAL A 55 -1.27 -4.09 24.28
N GLU A 56 -1.59 -3.97 23.00
CA GLU A 56 -2.81 -3.32 22.54
C GLU A 56 -3.83 -4.36 22.07
N CYS A 57 -4.94 -4.49 22.80
CA CYS A 57 -6.10 -5.25 22.34
C CYS A 57 -6.87 -4.39 21.34
N THR A 58 -6.57 -4.51 20.05
CA THR A 58 -7.38 -3.85 19.02
C THR A 58 -8.66 -4.67 18.80
N PRO A 59 -9.86 -4.16 19.14
CA PRO A 59 -11.09 -4.87 18.85
C PRO A 59 -11.22 -5.07 17.33
N VAL A 60 -11.51 -6.31 16.91
CA VAL A 60 -11.70 -6.62 15.50
C VAL A 60 -12.99 -5.94 15.03
N TYR A 61 -12.89 -5.13 13.99
CA TYR A 61 -14.07 -4.49 13.39
C TYR A 61 -15.09 -5.53 12.93
N GLU A 62 -16.37 -5.23 13.12
CA GLU A 62 -17.49 -6.08 12.67
C GLU A 62 -17.40 -6.31 11.15
N ARG A 63 -17.70 -7.54 10.72
CA ARG A 63 -17.76 -7.94 9.31
C ARG A 63 -19.17 -8.42 8.98
N ARG A 64 -19.69 -8.07 7.79
CA ARG A 64 -21.10 -8.35 7.44
C ARG A 64 -21.28 -9.05 6.11
N THR A 65 -20.86 -8.43 5.02
CA THR A 65 -21.12 -8.92 3.66
C THR A 65 -19.82 -9.32 2.95
N THR A 66 -19.91 -10.21 1.96
CA THR A 66 -18.77 -10.48 1.07
C THR A 66 -18.63 -9.34 0.05
N ALA A 67 -17.41 -9.10 -0.43
CA ALA A 67 -17.21 -8.11 -1.49
C ALA A 67 -17.96 -8.51 -2.76
N GLU A 68 -18.05 -9.82 -3.05
CA GLU A 68 -18.83 -10.36 -4.17
C GLU A 68 -20.31 -9.95 -4.09
N SER A 69 -20.97 -10.24 -2.97
CA SER A 69 -22.40 -9.91 -2.81
C SER A 69 -22.65 -8.41 -2.95
N LEU A 70 -21.80 -7.58 -2.33
CA LEU A 70 -21.92 -6.13 -2.39
C LEU A 70 -21.65 -5.59 -3.81
N LEU A 71 -20.63 -6.10 -4.51
CA LEU A 71 -20.33 -5.66 -5.86
C LEU A 71 -21.47 -6.03 -6.82
N SER A 72 -21.99 -7.26 -6.73
CA SER A 72 -23.11 -7.71 -7.58
C SER A 72 -24.35 -6.86 -7.36
N GLU A 73 -24.65 -6.51 -6.10
CA GLU A 73 -25.73 -5.58 -5.76
C GLU A 73 -25.50 -4.19 -6.36
N LEU A 74 -24.31 -3.59 -6.18
CA LEU A 74 -24.01 -2.22 -6.61
C LEU A 74 -23.81 -2.06 -8.12
N LEU A 75 -23.41 -3.13 -8.81
CA LEU A 75 -23.25 -3.13 -10.27
C LEU A 75 -24.53 -3.57 -10.99
N GLY A 76 -25.48 -4.19 -10.28
CA GLY A 76 -26.77 -4.62 -10.82
C GLY A 76 -26.67 -5.72 -11.88
N GLN A 77 -25.58 -6.48 -11.89
CA GLN A 77 -25.29 -7.51 -12.89
C GLN A 77 -24.34 -8.58 -12.35
N GLU A 78 -24.26 -9.71 -13.05
CA GLU A 78 -23.26 -10.73 -12.77
C GLU A 78 -21.85 -10.22 -13.06
N ILE A 79 -20.93 -10.58 -12.18
CA ILE A 79 -19.53 -10.16 -12.24
C ILE A 79 -18.71 -11.36 -12.68
N GLU A 80 -17.80 -11.15 -13.61
CA GLU A 80 -16.96 -12.24 -14.08
C GLU A 80 -16.13 -12.86 -12.91
N PRO A 81 -16.02 -14.20 -12.85
CA PRO A 81 -15.30 -14.87 -11.76
C PRO A 81 -13.83 -14.43 -11.62
N ALA A 82 -13.18 -14.10 -12.75
CA ALA A 82 -11.80 -13.63 -12.77
C ALA A 82 -11.61 -12.31 -12.00
N PHE A 83 -12.56 -11.38 -12.11
CA PHE A 83 -12.55 -10.12 -11.37
C PHE A 83 -12.76 -10.35 -9.87
N LEU A 84 -13.74 -11.18 -9.51
CA LEU A 84 -13.98 -11.56 -8.11
C LEU A 84 -12.76 -12.23 -7.48
N ALA A 85 -12.09 -13.13 -8.22
CA ALA A 85 -10.87 -13.80 -7.78
C ALA A 85 -9.72 -12.81 -7.57
N ALA A 86 -9.51 -11.88 -8.51
CA ALA A 86 -8.46 -10.87 -8.41
C ALA A 86 -8.63 -9.93 -7.21
N LEU A 87 -9.87 -9.69 -6.78
CA LEU A 87 -10.17 -8.88 -5.59
C LEU A 87 -10.18 -9.69 -4.28
N GLY A 88 -10.10 -11.02 -4.34
CA GLY A 88 -10.32 -11.87 -3.16
C GLY A 88 -11.73 -11.69 -2.59
N ALA A 89 -12.73 -11.60 -3.47
CA ALA A 89 -14.06 -11.11 -3.13
C ALA A 89 -14.90 -12.03 -2.23
N ASN A 90 -14.42 -13.25 -1.98
CA ASN A 90 -15.00 -14.20 -1.02
C ASN A 90 -14.80 -13.78 0.45
N ARG A 91 -13.92 -12.81 0.72
CA ARG A 91 -13.68 -12.31 2.08
C ARG A 91 -14.83 -11.42 2.54
N LEU A 92 -15.21 -11.58 3.80
CA LEU A 92 -16.14 -10.66 4.44
C LEU A 92 -15.49 -9.28 4.62
N LEU A 93 -16.19 -8.25 4.18
CA LEU A 93 -15.84 -6.85 4.36
C LEU A 93 -16.17 -6.38 5.77
N TYR A 94 -15.36 -5.47 6.28
CA TYR A 94 -15.70 -4.70 7.47
C TYR A 94 -16.86 -3.76 7.18
N VAL A 95 -17.68 -3.49 8.20
CA VAL A 95 -18.86 -2.60 8.08
C VAL A 95 -18.50 -1.24 7.47
N HIS A 96 -17.35 -0.66 7.83
CA HIS A 96 -16.93 0.64 7.29
C HIS A 96 -16.54 0.58 5.80
N GLN A 97 -16.06 -0.56 5.29
CA GLN A 97 -15.76 -0.75 3.87
C GLN A 97 -17.07 -0.82 3.06
N GLU A 98 -18.05 -1.60 3.55
CA GLU A 98 -19.38 -1.67 2.95
C GLU A 98 -20.05 -0.28 2.93
N MET A 99 -20.06 0.42 4.07
CA MET A 99 -20.65 1.76 4.17
C MET A 99 -19.97 2.75 3.22
N ALA A 100 -18.65 2.68 3.06
CA ALA A 100 -17.92 3.54 2.13
C ALA A 100 -18.34 3.25 0.68
N MET A 101 -18.36 1.98 0.28
CA MET A 101 -18.78 1.58 -1.07
C MET A 101 -20.21 2.02 -1.39
N ARG A 102 -21.17 1.80 -0.49
CA ARG A 102 -22.58 2.22 -0.68
C ARG A 102 -22.71 3.74 -0.83
N ARG A 103 -22.01 4.52 0.01
CA ARG A 103 -22.05 5.99 -0.05
C ARG A 103 -21.38 6.53 -1.32
N LEU A 104 -20.24 5.95 -1.73
CA LEU A 104 -19.56 6.31 -2.96
C LEU A 104 -20.41 5.98 -4.20
N ALA A 105 -21.08 4.81 -4.20
CA ALA A 105 -22.00 4.44 -5.27
C ALA A 105 -23.20 5.41 -5.38
N ALA A 106 -23.60 6.04 -4.28
CA ALA A 106 -24.61 7.11 -4.24
C ALA A 106 -24.06 8.51 -4.58
N GLY A 107 -22.83 8.62 -5.10
CA GLY A 107 -22.21 9.88 -5.48
C GLY A 107 -21.80 10.78 -4.29
N ARG A 108 -21.65 10.21 -3.09
CA ARG A 108 -21.28 10.97 -1.89
C ARG A 108 -19.77 10.97 -1.68
N ASN A 109 -19.26 12.09 -1.19
CA ASN A 109 -17.91 12.15 -0.61
C ASN A 109 -17.88 11.42 0.74
N VAL A 110 -16.82 10.65 0.98
CA VAL A 110 -16.69 9.79 2.17
C VAL A 110 -15.38 10.08 2.89
N VAL A 111 -15.45 10.21 4.22
CA VAL A 111 -14.30 10.19 5.13
C VAL A 111 -14.36 8.90 5.94
N VAL A 112 -13.28 8.11 5.91
CA VAL A 112 -13.17 6.86 6.67
C VAL A 112 -12.23 7.05 7.86
N ALA A 113 -12.80 7.21 9.05
CA ALA A 113 -12.07 7.39 10.30
C ALA A 113 -12.01 6.08 11.10
N THR A 114 -10.99 5.26 10.84
CA THR A 114 -10.73 3.99 11.53
C THR A 114 -9.24 3.84 11.88
N GLY A 115 -8.92 3.01 12.87
CA GLY A 115 -7.55 2.78 13.37
C GLY A 115 -6.59 2.20 12.32
N THR A 116 -5.30 2.15 12.60
CA THR A 116 -4.30 1.51 11.73
C THR A 116 -4.62 0.02 11.54
N GLY A 117 -4.31 -0.55 10.37
CA GLY A 117 -4.60 -1.96 10.08
C GLY A 117 -6.08 -2.32 9.91
N SER A 118 -7.00 -1.35 9.97
CA SER A 118 -8.45 -1.58 9.87
C SER A 118 -8.96 -1.97 8.48
N GLY A 119 -8.11 -2.00 7.46
CA GLY A 119 -8.54 -2.28 6.09
C GLY A 119 -9.07 -1.06 5.31
N LYS A 120 -8.64 0.16 5.67
CA LYS A 120 -8.94 1.40 4.91
C LYS A 120 -8.66 1.28 3.42
N THR A 121 -7.68 0.47 3.02
CA THR A 121 -7.34 0.28 1.61
C THR A 121 -8.53 -0.23 0.79
N GLU A 122 -9.29 -1.20 1.29
CA GLU A 122 -10.46 -1.70 0.54
C GLU A 122 -11.57 -0.67 0.43
N ALA A 123 -11.70 0.21 1.43
CA ALA A 123 -12.75 1.22 1.46
C ALA A 123 -12.64 2.25 0.31
N PHE A 124 -11.45 2.44 -0.26
CA PHE A 124 -11.25 3.27 -1.47
C PHE A 124 -10.90 2.46 -2.71
N LEU A 125 -10.19 1.33 -2.59
CA LEU A 125 -9.71 0.59 -3.76
C LEU A 125 -10.81 -0.20 -4.45
N LEU A 126 -11.65 -0.91 -3.69
CA LEU A 126 -12.78 -1.65 -4.25
C LEU A 126 -13.74 -0.77 -5.06
N PRO A 127 -14.18 0.41 -4.58
CA PRO A 127 -15.06 1.27 -5.38
C PRO A 127 -14.37 1.82 -6.65
N ILE A 128 -13.07 2.09 -6.62
CA ILE A 128 -12.30 2.49 -7.83
C ILE A 128 -12.33 1.36 -8.87
N LEU A 129 -11.99 0.14 -8.46
CA LEU A 129 -11.95 -1.00 -9.38
C LEU A 129 -13.35 -1.36 -9.89
N ALA A 130 -14.38 -1.24 -9.05
CA ALA A 130 -15.77 -1.44 -9.46
C ALA A 130 -16.22 -0.41 -10.50
N ALA A 131 -15.81 0.85 -10.37
CA ALA A 131 -16.11 1.90 -11.34
C ALA A 131 -15.41 1.65 -12.69
N LEU A 132 -14.13 1.28 -12.66
CA LEU A 132 -13.37 0.93 -13.88
C LEU A 132 -13.96 -0.30 -14.58
N PHE A 133 -14.34 -1.32 -13.79
CA PHE A 133 -15.02 -2.51 -14.32
C PHE A 133 -16.33 -2.11 -14.99
N ARG A 134 -17.17 -1.31 -14.34
CA ARG A 134 -18.42 -0.82 -14.91
C ARG A 134 -18.21 -0.05 -16.21
N GLU A 135 -17.22 0.84 -16.28
CA GLU A 135 -16.90 1.60 -17.48
C GLU A 135 -16.45 0.66 -18.63
N SER A 136 -15.71 -0.42 -18.31
CA SER A 136 -15.27 -1.42 -19.30
C SER A 136 -16.41 -2.14 -20.01
N LEU A 137 -17.55 -2.29 -19.35
CA LEU A 137 -18.73 -2.95 -19.90
C LEU A 137 -19.44 -2.09 -20.95
N ALA A 138 -19.24 -0.76 -20.90
CA ALA A 138 -19.79 0.16 -21.88
C ALA A 138 -18.94 0.24 -23.18
N GLY A 139 -17.72 -0.30 -23.16
CA GLY A 139 -16.83 -0.37 -24.31
C GLY A 139 -15.36 -0.06 -23.98
N PRO A 140 -14.52 0.07 -25.02
CA PRO A 140 -13.12 0.42 -24.86
C PRO A 140 -12.95 1.77 -24.16
N ARG A 141 -12.06 1.81 -23.18
CA ARG A 141 -11.73 3.03 -22.46
C ARG A 141 -10.55 3.74 -23.15
N PRO A 142 -10.68 5.02 -23.54
CA PRO A 142 -9.53 5.79 -24.02
C PRO A 142 -8.52 6.00 -22.87
N PRO A 143 -7.22 6.22 -23.14
CA PRO A 143 -6.25 6.60 -22.11
C PRO A 143 -6.71 7.81 -21.29
N GLY A 144 -6.44 7.81 -19.98
CA GLY A 144 -6.92 8.86 -19.08
C GLY A 144 -6.89 8.44 -17.60
N VAL A 145 -6.58 9.39 -16.71
CA VAL A 145 -6.62 9.15 -15.26
C VAL A 145 -8.06 9.19 -14.75
N ARG A 146 -8.57 8.05 -14.26
CA ARG A 146 -9.89 7.94 -13.61
C ARG A 146 -9.79 8.07 -12.09
N ALA A 147 -8.68 7.62 -11.52
CA ALA A 147 -8.45 7.65 -10.09
C ALA A 147 -7.06 8.17 -9.75
N LEU A 148 -7.02 9.22 -8.93
CA LEU A 148 -5.79 9.76 -8.35
C LEU A 148 -5.70 9.34 -6.88
N ILE A 149 -4.62 8.66 -6.51
CA ILE A 149 -4.38 8.24 -5.14
C ILE A 149 -3.16 8.97 -4.60
N LEU A 150 -3.40 9.78 -3.56
CA LEU A 150 -2.38 10.62 -2.93
C LEU A 150 -1.85 9.97 -1.67
N TYR A 151 -0.54 9.69 -1.66
CA TYR A 151 0.17 9.22 -0.49
C TYR A 151 1.12 10.28 0.05
N PRO A 152 1.19 10.46 1.38
CA PRO A 152 2.17 11.36 1.99
C PRO A 152 3.60 10.83 1.84
N MET A 153 3.77 9.50 1.79
CA MET A 153 5.07 8.83 1.74
C MET A 153 5.14 7.86 0.56
N ASN A 154 6.28 7.85 -0.15
CA ASN A 154 6.52 6.95 -1.28
C ASN A 154 6.44 5.46 -0.89
N ALA A 155 6.70 5.10 0.38
CA ALA A 155 6.58 3.73 0.85
C ALA A 155 5.16 3.17 0.68
N LEU A 156 4.13 3.97 0.98
CA LEU A 156 2.73 3.58 0.81
C LEU A 156 2.38 3.44 -0.67
N ALA A 157 2.87 4.36 -1.52
CA ALA A 157 2.69 4.25 -2.97
C ALA A 157 3.34 2.97 -3.54
N ASN A 158 4.51 2.57 -3.03
CA ASN A 158 5.20 1.35 -3.45
C ASN A 158 4.47 0.08 -3.02
N ASP A 159 3.89 0.07 -1.81
CA ASP A 159 3.07 -1.05 -1.36
C ASP A 159 1.84 -1.24 -2.26
N GLN A 160 1.20 -0.12 -2.59
CA GLN A 160 0.00 -0.11 -3.43
C GLN A 160 0.28 -0.42 -4.89
N ARG A 161 1.44 0.00 -5.42
CA ARG A 161 1.98 -0.45 -6.71
C ARG A 161 2.06 -1.97 -6.77
N ARG A 162 2.60 -2.62 -5.73
CA ARG A 162 2.69 -4.09 -5.67
C ARG A 162 1.30 -4.72 -5.70
N ARG A 163 0.38 -4.20 -4.88
CA ARG A 163 -0.99 -4.70 -4.78
C ARG A 163 -1.77 -4.58 -6.09
N LEU A 164 -1.75 -3.42 -6.75
CA LEU A 164 -2.38 -3.23 -8.06
C LEU A 164 -1.79 -4.19 -9.10
N GLY A 165 -0.46 -4.36 -9.07
CA GLY A 165 0.25 -5.31 -9.92
C GLY A 165 -0.17 -6.77 -9.71
N GLU A 166 -0.45 -7.17 -8.47
CA GLU A 166 -0.99 -8.49 -8.15
C GLU A 166 -2.40 -8.68 -8.71
N ILE A 167 -3.29 -7.71 -8.49
CA ILE A 167 -4.66 -7.74 -9.02
C ILE A 167 -4.63 -7.84 -10.55
N ALA A 168 -3.87 -6.97 -11.22
CA ALA A 168 -3.75 -6.96 -12.68
C ALA A 168 -3.15 -8.26 -13.24
N ARG A 169 -2.20 -8.87 -12.51
CA ARG A 169 -1.65 -10.18 -12.88
C ARG A 169 -2.70 -11.27 -12.78
N THR A 170 -3.43 -11.33 -11.66
CA THR A 170 -4.48 -12.33 -11.45
C THR A 170 -5.60 -12.19 -12.48
N LEU A 171 -6.03 -10.98 -12.83
CA LEU A 171 -6.99 -10.76 -13.92
C LEU A 171 -6.51 -11.40 -15.22
N ARG A 172 -5.25 -11.15 -15.60
CA ARG A 172 -4.64 -11.70 -16.82
C ARG A 172 -4.54 -13.22 -16.78
N GLU A 173 -4.05 -13.79 -15.67
CA GLU A 173 -3.87 -15.24 -15.50
C GLU A 173 -5.21 -15.99 -15.50
N GLN A 174 -6.28 -15.36 -15.02
CA GLN A 174 -7.64 -15.91 -15.02
C GLN A 174 -8.41 -15.63 -16.32
N GLY A 175 -7.79 -14.99 -17.32
CA GLY A 175 -8.42 -14.72 -18.62
C GLY A 175 -9.56 -13.71 -18.58
N SER A 176 -9.52 -12.78 -17.62
CA SER A 176 -10.50 -11.68 -17.52
C SER A 176 -10.54 -10.85 -18.81
N ALA A 177 -11.76 -10.46 -19.23
CA ALA A 177 -11.93 -9.49 -20.30
C ALA A 177 -11.61 -8.06 -19.81
N PHE A 178 -11.72 -7.83 -18.50
CA PHE A 178 -11.37 -6.57 -17.87
C PHE A 178 -9.85 -6.48 -17.60
N SER A 179 -9.28 -5.33 -17.95
CA SER A 179 -7.93 -4.96 -17.54
C SER A 179 -7.92 -3.49 -17.19
N PHE A 180 -6.91 -3.07 -16.42
CA PHE A 180 -6.67 -1.66 -16.11
C PHE A 180 -5.17 -1.40 -16.10
N THR A 181 -4.82 -0.13 -16.25
CA THR A 181 -3.46 0.39 -16.18
C THR A 181 -3.27 1.23 -14.92
N PHE A 182 -2.05 1.25 -14.39
CA PHE A 182 -1.71 2.14 -13.30
C PHE A 182 -0.29 2.66 -13.45
N GLY A 183 -0.03 3.83 -12.89
CA GLY A 183 1.31 4.42 -12.87
C GLY A 183 1.64 4.96 -11.48
N ARG A 184 2.92 4.92 -11.12
CA ARG A 184 3.43 5.62 -9.94
C ARG A 184 4.24 6.83 -10.39
N TYR A 185 3.71 8.03 -10.18
CA TYR A 185 4.37 9.28 -10.50
C TYR A 185 4.93 9.94 -9.24
N THR A 186 6.24 9.81 -9.04
CA THR A 186 6.97 10.36 -7.88
C THR A 186 8.26 11.03 -8.38
N GLY A 187 9.03 11.65 -7.47
CA GLY A 187 10.36 12.17 -7.81
C GLY A 187 11.34 11.08 -8.28
N GLN A 188 11.06 9.81 -7.99
CA GLN A 188 11.86 8.64 -8.37
C GLN A 188 11.39 8.00 -9.68
N THR A 189 10.31 8.49 -10.30
CA THR A 189 9.80 7.92 -11.55
C THR A 189 10.70 8.34 -12.71
N PRO A 190 11.32 7.40 -13.45
CA PRO A 190 12.21 7.72 -14.56
C PRO A 190 11.50 8.48 -15.67
N GLU A 191 12.22 9.39 -16.32
CA GLU A 191 11.67 10.16 -17.45
C GLU A 191 11.42 9.25 -18.66
N ASP A 192 12.45 8.49 -19.03
CA ASP A 192 12.49 7.55 -20.14
C ASP A 192 13.43 6.36 -19.84
N GLU A 193 13.62 5.46 -20.79
CA GLU A 193 14.46 4.25 -20.65
C GLU A 193 15.95 4.56 -20.42
N THR A 194 16.42 5.75 -20.77
CA THR A 194 17.81 6.18 -20.67
C THR A 194 18.16 6.89 -19.36
N ASP A 195 17.15 7.22 -18.53
CA ASP A 195 17.31 7.89 -17.25
C ASP A 195 18.02 7.01 -16.20
N ALA A 196 19.35 7.04 -16.25
CA ALA A 196 20.22 6.32 -15.32
C ALA A 196 20.12 6.87 -13.89
N GLY A 197 19.86 8.18 -13.73
CA GLY A 197 19.77 8.84 -12.42
C GLY A 197 18.64 8.30 -11.57
N ARG A 198 17.50 7.96 -12.20
CA ARG A 198 16.35 7.31 -11.55
C ARG A 198 16.34 5.79 -11.74
N LYS A 199 17.44 5.19 -12.18
CA LYS A 199 17.59 3.74 -12.36
C LYS A 199 16.52 3.12 -13.28
N ALA A 200 16.25 3.76 -14.42
CA ALA A 200 15.21 3.33 -15.37
C ALA A 200 15.25 1.82 -15.67
N ARG A 201 16.42 1.28 -16.04
CA ARG A 201 16.61 -0.15 -16.32
C ARG A 201 16.14 -1.07 -15.19
N GLN A 202 16.44 -0.72 -13.93
CA GLN A 202 16.03 -1.53 -12.78
C GLN A 202 14.52 -1.46 -12.56
N GLN A 203 13.92 -0.27 -12.70
CA GLN A 203 12.47 -0.12 -12.53
C GLN A 203 11.67 -0.80 -13.64
N LEU A 204 12.16 -0.75 -14.88
CA LEU A 204 11.59 -1.46 -16.02
C LEU A 204 11.68 -2.98 -15.84
N ALA A 205 12.80 -3.50 -15.32
CA ALA A 205 12.94 -4.92 -15.00
C ALA A 205 11.99 -5.37 -13.87
N ASP A 206 11.61 -4.47 -12.96
CA ASP A 206 10.65 -4.72 -11.87
C ASP A 206 9.20 -4.36 -12.24
N ARG A 207 8.90 -4.14 -13.54
CA ARG A 207 7.55 -3.78 -14.01
C ARG A 207 6.49 -4.77 -13.54
N LYS A 208 5.40 -4.25 -13.01
CA LYS A 208 4.22 -5.05 -12.63
C LYS A 208 3.23 -5.17 -13.79
N ALA A 209 2.36 -6.17 -13.74
CA ALA A 209 1.28 -6.29 -14.72
C ALA A 209 0.40 -5.04 -14.70
N GLY A 210 0.10 -4.46 -15.86
CA GLY A 210 -0.68 -3.23 -15.97
C GLY A 210 0.06 -1.94 -15.58
N GLU A 211 1.34 -2.00 -15.22
CA GLU A 211 2.10 -0.83 -14.80
C GLU A 211 2.71 -0.05 -15.98
N LEU A 212 2.50 1.27 -15.97
CA LEU A 212 3.30 2.24 -16.72
C LEU A 212 4.42 2.74 -15.79
N VAL A 213 5.67 2.60 -16.22
CA VAL A 213 6.85 2.79 -15.36
C VAL A 213 7.47 4.16 -15.57
N LEU A 214 7.42 4.67 -16.79
CA LEU A 214 8.10 5.91 -17.20
C LEU A 214 7.13 7.09 -17.25
N ARG A 215 7.65 8.30 -17.05
CA ARG A 215 6.85 9.52 -17.22
C ARG A 215 6.43 9.71 -18.67
N SER A 216 7.35 9.44 -19.61
CA SER A 216 7.05 9.45 -21.05
C SER A 216 5.92 8.48 -21.42
N GLU A 217 5.93 7.25 -20.88
CA GLU A 217 4.85 6.27 -21.06
C GLU A 217 3.51 6.81 -20.54
N MET A 218 3.51 7.34 -19.30
CA MET A 218 2.29 7.88 -18.71
C MET A 218 1.75 9.08 -19.49
N ARG A 219 2.59 9.99 -20.00
CA ARG A 219 2.11 11.13 -20.80
C ARG A 219 1.52 10.70 -22.14
N GLN A 220 2.11 9.69 -22.78
CA GLN A 220 1.61 9.18 -24.06
C GLN A 220 0.32 8.38 -23.89
N GLN A 221 0.22 7.60 -22.81
CA GLN A 221 -0.95 6.79 -22.49
C GLN A 221 -1.27 6.94 -21.00
N PRO A 222 -2.02 7.99 -20.59
CA PRO A 222 -2.33 8.20 -19.19
C PRO A 222 -3.02 6.97 -18.56
N PRO A 223 -2.54 6.50 -17.38
CA PRO A 223 -3.04 5.27 -16.76
C PRO A 223 -4.43 5.46 -16.14
N ASP A 224 -5.21 4.39 -16.01
CA ASP A 224 -6.51 4.45 -15.31
C ASP A 224 -6.36 4.92 -13.85
N ILE A 225 -5.30 4.47 -13.16
CA ILE A 225 -5.00 4.80 -11.75
C ILE A 225 -3.61 5.43 -11.63
N LEU A 226 -3.53 6.64 -11.07
CA LEU A 226 -2.28 7.34 -10.80
C LEU A 226 -1.98 7.40 -9.30
N LEU A 227 -0.87 6.78 -8.89
CA LEU A 227 -0.32 6.88 -7.53
C LEU A 227 0.70 8.02 -7.49
N THR A 228 0.49 9.02 -6.64
CA THR A 228 1.43 10.15 -6.50
C THR A 228 1.49 10.68 -5.07
N ASN A 229 2.29 11.71 -4.85
CA ASN A 229 2.35 12.48 -3.62
C ASN A 229 2.00 13.95 -3.89
N TYR A 230 1.77 14.73 -2.83
CA TYR A 230 1.35 16.13 -2.96
C TYR A 230 2.35 16.96 -3.79
N SER A 231 3.65 16.78 -3.57
CA SER A 231 4.69 17.54 -4.28
C SER A 231 4.68 17.25 -5.78
N MET A 232 4.53 15.98 -6.17
CA MET A 232 4.47 15.63 -7.58
C MET A 232 3.14 15.98 -8.23
N LEU A 233 2.03 15.94 -7.49
CA LEU A 233 0.75 16.45 -7.99
C LEU A 233 0.86 17.94 -8.33
N GLU A 234 1.49 18.73 -7.46
CA GLU A 234 1.75 20.14 -7.76
C GLU A 234 2.56 20.31 -9.05
N TYR A 235 3.61 19.51 -9.26
CA TYR A 235 4.35 19.54 -10.52
C TYR A 235 3.51 19.12 -11.73
N LEU A 236 2.67 18.10 -11.62
CA LEU A 236 1.76 17.67 -12.69
C LEU A 236 0.80 18.79 -13.11
N LEU A 237 0.31 19.57 -12.15
CA LEU A 237 -0.64 20.66 -12.39
C LEU A 237 0.03 21.93 -12.95
N LEU A 238 1.33 22.13 -12.71
CA LEU A 238 2.05 23.35 -13.08
C LEU A 238 2.93 23.20 -14.32
N ARG A 239 3.37 21.99 -14.66
CA ARG A 239 4.29 21.76 -15.78
C ARG A 239 3.52 21.58 -17.09
N PRO A 240 3.77 22.41 -18.12
CA PRO A 240 3.10 22.29 -19.41
C PRO A 240 3.23 20.90 -20.04
N ASP A 241 4.41 20.29 -19.91
CA ASP A 241 4.70 18.96 -20.47
C ASP A 241 3.93 17.83 -19.77
N ASP A 242 3.55 18.04 -18.51
CA ASP A 242 2.80 17.05 -17.71
C ASP A 242 1.29 17.33 -17.71
N SER A 243 0.84 18.50 -18.19
CA SER A 243 -0.58 18.89 -18.26
C SER A 243 -1.50 17.95 -19.07
N PRO A 244 -1.03 17.17 -20.07
CA PRO A 244 -1.88 16.20 -20.77
C PRO A 244 -2.27 14.95 -19.96
N LEU A 245 -1.70 14.75 -18.76
CA LEU A 245 -1.99 13.62 -17.86
C LEU A 245 -3.31 13.74 -17.10
#